data_AF-A0A952TFV1-F1
#
_entry.id   AF-A0A952TFV1-F1
#
_cell.length_a   1.000
_cell.length_b   1.000
_cell.length_c   1.000
_cell.angle_alpha   90.00
_cell.angle_beta   90.00
_cell.angle_gamma   90.00
#
_symmetry.space_group_name_H-M   'P 1'
#
loop_
_entity.id
_entity.type
_entity.pdbx_description
1 polymer ?
#
loop_
_entity_poly.entity_id
_entity_poly.type
_entity_poly.pdbx_seq_one_letter_code
_entity_poly.pdbx_strand_id
1 'polypeptide(L)'
;MNKKDRLLEIFHQMLRRPDAGDETAQQLIQRVALAYALEIGEMGIIPDQFRNDVMVDLEAEVLEMYRKKTYGFFSLQEYRESKRGSRKRA
;
A
#
# COMPACT_ATOMS: atom_id res chain seq x y z
N MET A 1 -0.02 6.68 -18.41
CA MET A 1 -0.10 6.57 -16.94
C MET A 1 1.20 5.96 -16.46
N ASN A 2 1.98 6.66 -15.63
CA ASN A 2 3.28 6.15 -15.18
C ASN A 2 3.05 5.01 -14.17
N LYS A 3 3.78 3.91 -14.27
CA LYS A 3 3.61 2.72 -13.41
C LYS A 3 3.72 3.05 -11.91
N LYS A 4 4.64 3.95 -11.57
CA LYS A 4 4.83 4.47 -10.19
C LYS A 4 3.62 5.25 -9.67
N ASP A 5 2.95 6.00 -10.54
CA ASP A 5 1.76 6.75 -10.16
C ASP A 5 0.64 5.78 -9.77
N ARG A 6 0.53 4.64 -10.47
CA ARG A 6 -0.51 3.66 -10.22
C ARG A 6 -0.32 2.90 -8.89
N LEU A 7 0.89 2.42 -8.60
CA LEU A 7 1.18 1.79 -7.31
C LEU A 7 0.87 2.75 -6.14
N LEU A 8 1.24 4.03 -6.29
CA LEU A 8 0.97 5.08 -5.32
C LEU A 8 -0.52 5.36 -5.14
N GLU A 9 -1.30 5.34 -6.22
CA GLU A 9 -2.76 5.45 -6.16
C GLU A 9 -3.38 4.31 -5.35
N ILE A 10 -3.03 3.06 -5.66
CA ILE A 10 -3.54 1.87 -4.96
C ILE A 10 -3.17 1.97 -3.48
N PHE A 11 -1.92 2.30 -3.17
CA PHE A 11 -1.45 2.50 -1.81
C PHE A 11 -2.31 3.53 -1.06
N HIS A 12 -2.54 4.71 -1.64
CA HIS A 12 -3.35 5.75 -0.99
C HIS A 12 -4.81 5.35 -0.78
N GLN A 13 -5.41 4.62 -1.73
CA GLN A 13 -6.78 4.11 -1.60
C GLN A 13 -6.86 3.11 -0.43
N MET A 14 -5.95 2.15 -0.37
CA MET A 14 -5.92 1.12 0.67
C MET A 14 -5.54 1.68 2.05
N LEU A 15 -4.67 2.69 2.10
CA LEU A 15 -4.29 3.35 3.35
C LEU A 15 -5.49 4.04 4.02
N ARG A 16 -6.44 4.55 3.22
CA ARG A 16 -7.64 5.28 3.68
C ARG A 16 -8.86 4.39 3.92
N ARG A 17 -8.78 3.08 3.62
CA ARG A 17 -9.94 2.18 3.74
C ARG A 17 -10.47 2.17 5.18
N PRO A 18 -11.75 2.49 5.39
CA PRO A 18 -12.31 2.62 6.73
C PRO A 18 -12.57 1.26 7.42
N ASP A 19 -12.69 0.20 6.62
CA ASP A 19 -13.09 -1.18 6.94
C ASP A 19 -11.91 -2.11 7.26
N ALA A 20 -10.67 -1.62 7.21
CA ALA A 20 -9.47 -2.43 7.39
C ALA A 20 -9.00 -2.47 8.86
N GLY A 21 -9.89 -2.87 9.80
CA GLY A 21 -9.75 -2.88 11.27
C GLY A 21 -8.34 -3.05 11.87
N ASP A 22 -8.04 -4.20 12.48
CA ASP A 22 -6.73 -4.56 13.08
C ASP A 22 -5.68 -4.92 12.01
N GLU A 23 -5.77 -4.32 10.82
CA GLU A 23 -4.82 -4.56 9.74
C GLU A 23 -3.42 -4.09 10.18
N THR A 24 -2.48 -5.02 10.20
CA THR A 24 -1.07 -4.73 10.44
C THR A 24 -0.45 -4.01 9.24
N ALA A 25 0.66 -3.30 9.46
CA ALA A 25 1.41 -2.68 8.37
C ALA A 25 1.83 -3.69 7.30
N GLN A 26 2.26 -4.90 7.70
CA GLN A 26 2.67 -5.94 6.76
C GLN A 26 1.50 -6.42 5.90
N GLN A 27 0.31 -6.61 6.48
CA GLN A 27 -0.88 -7.01 5.71
C GLN A 27 -1.29 -5.93 4.71
N LEU A 28 -1.20 -4.64 5.07
CA LEU A 28 -1.44 -3.55 4.13
C LEU A 28 -0.43 -3.59 2.97
N ILE A 29 0.86 -3.76 3.27
CA ILE A 29 1.94 -3.80 2.27
C ILE A 29 1.69 -4.94 1.26
N GLN A 30 1.45 -6.16 1.76
CA GLN A 30 1.19 -7.34 0.94
C GLN A 30 -0.05 -7.16 0.08
N ARG A 31 -1.13 -6.58 0.63
CA ARG A 31 -2.37 -6.36 -0.14
C ARG A 31 -2.18 -5.35 -1.27
N VAL A 32 -1.44 -4.28 -1.03
CA VAL A 32 -1.14 -3.27 -2.07
C VAL A 32 -0.26 -3.88 -3.16
N ALA A 33 0.81 -4.59 -2.78
CA ALA A 33 1.71 -5.25 -3.72
C ALA A 33 0.96 -6.27 -4.58
N LEU A 34 0.12 -7.11 -3.96
CA LEU A 34 -0.69 -8.10 -4.67
C LEU A 34 -1.69 -7.45 -5.63
N ALA A 35 -2.39 -6.39 -5.21
CA ALA A 35 -3.35 -5.71 -6.07
C ALA A 35 -2.66 -5.12 -7.32
N TYR A 36 -1.50 -4.49 -7.14
CA TYR A 36 -0.73 -3.98 -8.27
C TYR A 36 -0.16 -5.10 -9.15
N ALA A 37 0.33 -6.20 -8.55
CA ALA A 37 0.84 -7.36 -9.27
C ALA A 37 -0.25 -8.04 -10.11
N LEU A 38 -1.50 -8.09 -9.63
CA LEU A 38 -2.64 -8.56 -10.41
C LEU A 38 -2.94 -7.64 -11.58
N GLU A 39 -2.97 -6.31 -11.38
CA GLU A 39 -3.19 -5.34 -12.46
C GLU A 39 -2.15 -5.46 -13.59
N ILE A 40 -0.87 -5.65 -13.26
CA ILE A 40 0.19 -5.82 -14.28
C ILE A 40 0.29 -7.27 -14.81
N GLY A 41 -0.15 -8.26 -14.01
CA GLY A 41 -0.20 -9.67 -14.38
C GLY A 41 -1.28 -9.95 -15.42
N GLU A 42 -2.45 -9.31 -15.32
CA GLU A 42 -3.51 -9.34 -16.33
C GLU A 42 -3.05 -8.77 -17.69
N MET A 43 -2.03 -7.91 -17.68
CA MET A 43 -1.41 -7.38 -18.90
C MET A 43 -0.37 -8.35 -19.51
N GLY A 44 -0.16 -9.53 -18.93
CA GLY A 44 0.80 -10.54 -19.41
C GLY A 44 2.27 -10.13 -19.24
N ILE A 45 2.58 -9.18 -18.35
CA ILE A 45 3.89 -8.53 -18.27
C ILE A 45 4.93 -9.36 -17.48
N ILE A 46 4.49 -10.25 -16.58
CA ILE A 46 5.40 -10.97 -15.66
C ILE A 46 5.45 -12.46 -15.99
N PRO A 47 6.60 -12.99 -16.46
CA PRO A 47 6.82 -14.43 -16.55
C PRO A 47 6.74 -15.09 -15.17
N ASP A 48 6.12 -16.28 -15.09
CA ASP A 48 5.87 -16.98 -13.82
C ASP A 48 7.12 -17.16 -12.96
N GLN A 49 8.27 -17.43 -13.59
CA GLN A 49 9.55 -17.62 -12.91
C GLN A 49 10.04 -16.37 -12.13
N PHE A 50 9.57 -15.18 -12.49
CA PHE A 50 9.94 -13.92 -11.83
C PHE A 50 8.86 -13.38 -10.90
N ARG A 51 7.72 -14.07 -10.75
CA ARG A 51 6.61 -13.57 -9.91
C ARG A 51 7.03 -13.29 -8.49
N ASN A 52 7.81 -14.19 -7.89
CA ASN A 52 8.25 -14.04 -6.51
C ASN A 52 9.20 -12.84 -6.35
N ASP A 53 10.17 -12.69 -7.24
CA ASP A 53 11.12 -11.59 -7.22
C ASP A 53 10.40 -10.24 -7.39
N VAL A 54 9.48 -10.16 -8.34
CA VAL A 54 8.67 -8.96 -8.56
C VAL A 54 7.81 -8.65 -7.33
N MET A 55 7.22 -9.65 -6.68
CA MET A 55 6.45 -9.43 -5.45
C MET A 55 7.32 -8.88 -4.32
N VAL A 56 8.54 -9.41 -4.14
CA VAL A 56 9.50 -8.91 -3.13
C VAL A 56 9.86 -7.46 -3.39
N ASP A 57 10.15 -7.11 -4.64
CA ASP A 57 10.48 -5.74 -5.04
C ASP A 57 9.31 -4.78 -4.80
N LEU A 58 8.08 -5.20 -5.13
CA LEU A 58 6.87 -4.42 -4.90
C LEU A 58 6.60 -4.21 -3.41
N GLU A 59 6.75 -5.25 -2.58
CA GLU A 59 6.60 -5.13 -1.13
C GLU A 59 7.63 -4.16 -0.54
N ALA A 60 8.89 -4.19 -1.02
CA ALA A 60 9.93 -3.26 -0.60
C ALA A 60 9.60 -1.81 -0.97
N GLU A 61 9.09 -1.55 -2.18
CA GLU A 61 8.68 -0.22 -2.61
C GLU A 61 7.49 0.30 -1.78
N VAL A 62 6.48 -0.55 -1.53
CA VAL A 62 5.32 -0.18 -0.71
C VAL A 62 5.71 0.04 0.75
N LEU A 63 6.65 -0.73 1.30
CA LEU A 63 7.19 -0.51 2.64
C LEU A 63 7.86 0.86 2.75
N GLU A 64 8.65 1.27 1.75
CA GLU A 64 9.27 2.59 1.73
C GLU A 64 8.21 3.70 1.69
N MET A 65 7.19 3.55 0.84
CA MET A 65 6.05 4.48 0.75
C MET A 65 5.30 4.58 2.08
N TYR A 66 5.03 3.43 2.73
CA TYR A 66 4.39 3.35 4.04
C TYR A 66 5.19 4.13 5.08
N ARG A 67 6.50 3.84 5.22
CA ARG A 67 7.38 4.51 6.19
C ARG A 67 7.41 6.02 5.99
N LYS A 68 7.51 6.50 4.74
CA LYS A 68 7.48 7.94 4.43
C LYS A 68 6.14 8.56 4.79
N LYS A 69 5.04 7.83 4.60
CA LYS A 69 3.68 8.35 4.81
C LYS A 69 3.25 8.35 6.26
N THR A 70 3.63 7.32 7.02
CA THR A 70 3.28 7.14 8.43
C THR A 70 4.40 7.53 9.37
N TYR A 71 5.43 8.25 8.88
CA TYR A 71 6.50 8.75 9.72
C TYR A 71 5.93 9.55 10.91
N GLY A 72 6.42 9.24 12.12
CA GLY A 72 5.94 9.85 13.36
C GLY A 72 4.72 9.16 14.00
N PHE A 73 4.22 8.07 13.43
CA PHE A 73 3.17 7.23 14.03
C PHE A 73 3.72 5.84 14.36
N PHE A 74 3.36 5.30 15.52
CA PHE A 74 3.78 3.98 16.00
C PHE A 74 3.05 2.84 15.29
N SER A 75 1.83 3.08 14.79
CA SER A 75 1.05 2.07 14.10
C SER A 75 0.23 2.64 12.93
N LEU A 76 -0.17 1.74 12.02
CA LEU A 76 -1.09 2.07 10.93
C LEU A 76 -2.42 2.58 11.48
N GLN A 77 -2.90 2.02 12.59
CA GLN A 77 -4.12 2.45 13.26
C GLN A 77 -4.01 3.88 13.78
N GLU A 78 -2.93 4.21 14.50
CA GLU A 78 -2.68 5.56 15.00
C GLU A 78 -2.61 6.58 13.85
N TYR A 79 -1.91 6.25 12.77
CA TYR A 79 -1.89 7.06 11.56
C TYR A 79 -3.32 7.29 11.02
N ARG A 80 -4.13 6.23 10.87
CA ARG A 80 -5.50 6.33 10.36
C ARG A 80 -6.40 7.16 11.27
N GLU A 81 -6.29 7.00 12.58
CA GLU A 81 -7.04 7.77 13.58
C GLU A 81 -6.68 9.25 13.53
N SER A 82 -5.40 9.59 13.42
CA SER A 82 -4.95 10.99 13.30
C SER A 82 -5.56 11.71 12.10
N LYS A 83 -5.74 10.99 10.97
CA LYS A 83 -6.36 11.51 9.74
C LYS A 83 -7.88 11.58 9.80
N ARG A 84 -8.52 10.75 10.63
CA ARG A 84 -9.97 10.83 10.91
C ARG A 84 -10.29 11.98 11.87
N GLY A 85 -9.46 12.17 12.91
CA GLY A 85 -9.66 13.19 13.96
C GLY A 85 -9.36 14.62 13.53
N SER A 86 -8.50 14.84 12.53
CA SER A 86 -8.17 16.18 12.01
C SER A 86 -9.31 16.86 11.24
N ARG A 87 -10.47 16.19 11.05
CA ARG A 87 -11.69 16.79 10.47
C ARG A 87 -12.59 17.53 11.48
N LYS A 88 -12.31 17.51 12.80
CA LYS A 88 -13.15 18.14 13.84
C LYS A 88 -12.67 19.52 14.33
N ARG A 89 -11.71 20.15 13.64
CA ARG A 89 -11.30 21.55 13.91
C ARG A 89 -11.34 22.35 12.61
N ALA A 90 -12.54 22.62 12.13
CA ALA A 90 -12.86 23.66 11.14
C ALA A 90 -14.23 24.21 11.48
#